data_AF-A0A7Y8HKP2-F1
#
_entry.id   AF-A0A7Y8HKP2-F1
#
_cell.length_a   1.000
_cell.length_b   1.000
_cell.length_c   1.000
_cell.angle_alpha   90.00
_cell.angle_beta   90.00
_cell.angle_gamma   90.00
#
_symmetry.space_group_name_H-M   'P 1'
#
loop_
_entity.id
_entity.type
_entity.pdbx_description
1 polymer ?
#
loop_
_entity_poly.entity_id
_entity_poly.type
_entity_poly.pdbx_seq_one_letter_code
_entity_poly.pdbx_strand_id
1 'polypeptide(L)'
;MHGVDLTTSFVGILCLAIFVVGYYFIAAEEKYHINKAKPALFIGTTMFMIIGIYYAIMGYDNKSLEHEVEILILEIAEIFFFLFVAMTYIESSIERGVFDALKYNLVSKGYSYRKLFWITGFLAFFISPVADNLTTALILSTVLITIDNKNHKFLVPSAINIVTAANAGGAWSPFGDITT
;
A
#
# COMPACT_ATOMS: atom_id res chain seq x y z
N MET A 1 16.50 25.58 -13.26
CA MET A 1 16.52 26.71 -12.31
C MET A 1 16.83 26.11 -10.95
N HIS A 2 17.85 26.60 -10.23
CA HIS A 2 18.13 26.08 -8.89
C HIS A 2 17.22 26.80 -7.89
N GLY A 3 16.33 26.05 -7.22
CA GLY A 3 15.50 26.56 -6.14
C GLY A 3 16.34 27.04 -4.94
N VAL A 4 15.73 27.85 -4.08
CA VAL A 4 16.38 28.30 -2.84
C VAL A 4 16.50 27.13 -1.88
N ASP A 5 17.71 26.81 -1.43
CA ASP A 5 17.93 25.77 -0.42
C ASP A 5 17.46 26.27 0.95
N LEU A 6 16.37 25.68 1.44
CA LEU A 6 15.77 25.97 2.75
C LEU A 6 16.08 24.91 3.80
N THR A 7 16.90 23.90 3.49
CA THR A 7 17.10 22.70 4.32
C THR A 7 17.60 23.03 5.72
N THR A 8 18.56 23.96 5.82
CA THR A 8 19.13 24.41 7.10
C THR A 8 18.49 25.69 7.63
N SER A 9 17.46 26.20 6.95
CA SER A 9 16.75 27.40 7.38
C SER A 9 15.81 27.10 8.54
N PHE A 10 15.41 28.13 9.28
CA PHE A 10 14.38 28.00 10.32
C PHE A 10 13.07 27.41 9.76
N VAL A 11 12.68 27.77 8.53
CA VAL A 11 11.47 27.26 7.88
C VAL A 11 11.58 25.78 7.56
N GLY A 12 12.74 25.33 7.07
CA GLY A 12 13.00 23.91 6.82
C GLY A 12 12.94 23.08 8.11
N ILE A 13 13.59 23.55 9.17
CA ILE A 13 13.56 22.90 10.49
C ILE A 13 12.14 22.86 11.07
N LEU A 14 11.37 23.95 10.91
CA LEU A 14 9.97 24.00 11.34
C LEU A 14 9.11 22.99 10.57
N CYS A 15 9.28 22.89 9.25
CA CYS A 15 8.58 21.91 8.42
C CYS A 15 8.93 20.48 8.83
N LEU A 16 10.21 20.20 9.13
CA LEU A 16 10.64 18.89 9.65
C LEU A 16 9.98 18.56 10.99
N ALA A 17 9.91 19.54 11.92
CA ALA A 17 9.24 19.33 13.20
C ALA A 17 7.74 19.03 13.02
N ILE A 18 7.06 19.76 12.13
CA ILE A 18 5.65 19.51 11.78
C ILE A 18 5.48 18.11 11.17
N PHE A 19 6.38 17.71 10.27
CA PHE A 19 6.37 16.38 9.66
C PHE A 19 6.50 15.28 10.71
N VAL A 20 7.47 15.38 11.63
CA VAL A 20 7.68 14.36 12.68
C VAL A 20 6.45 14.23 13.59
N VAL A 21 5.87 15.36 14.01
CA VAL A 21 4.65 15.36 14.82
C VAL A 21 3.47 14.78 14.05
N GLY A 22 3.30 15.17 12.79
CA GLY A 22 2.26 14.63 11.91
C GLY A 22 2.37 13.13 11.70
N TYR A 23 3.58 12.67 11.40
CA TYR A 23 3.89 11.26 11.22
C TYR A 23 3.58 10.44 12.48
N TYR A 24 3.86 10.98 13.67
CA TYR A 24 3.45 10.34 14.92
C TYR A 24 1.94 10.12 14.98
N PHE A 25 1.11 11.10 14.59
CA PHE A 25 -0.34 10.94 14.57
C PHE A 25 -0.82 9.94 13.51
N ILE A 26 -0.14 9.85 12.35
CA ILE A 26 -0.42 8.85 11.32
C ILE A 26 -0.13 7.44 11.88
N ALA A 27 1.03 7.25 12.51
CA ALA A 27 1.44 5.97 13.08
C ALA A 27 0.58 5.57 14.31
N ALA A 28 0.14 6.55 15.10
CA ALA A 28 -0.70 6.32 16.27
C ALA A 28 -2.20 6.21 15.96
N GLU A 29 -2.59 5.99 14.69
CA GLU A 29 -3.99 5.80 14.29
C GLU A 29 -4.71 4.76 15.17
N GLU A 30 -4.09 3.62 15.45
CA GLU A 30 -4.70 2.56 16.25
C GLU A 30 -5.08 3.02 17.67
N LYS A 31 -4.31 3.98 18.23
CA LYS A 31 -4.53 4.53 19.56
C LYS A 31 -5.59 5.62 19.58
N TYR A 32 -5.63 6.47 18.54
CA TYR A 32 -6.49 7.66 18.51
C TYR A 32 -7.73 7.50 17.63
N HIS A 33 -7.83 6.43 16.83
CA HIS A 33 -8.89 6.16 15.86
C HIS A 33 -9.15 7.33 14.88
N ILE A 34 -8.10 8.11 14.60
CA ILE A 34 -8.15 9.18 13.60
C ILE A 34 -7.68 8.59 12.28
N ASN A 35 -8.55 8.59 11.28
CA ASN A 35 -8.20 8.15 9.92
C ASN A 35 -6.92 8.86 9.44
N LYS A 36 -5.90 8.08 9.06
CA LYS A 36 -4.57 8.54 8.60
C LYS A 36 -4.59 9.64 7.54
N ALA A 37 -5.59 9.66 6.67
CA ALA A 37 -5.70 10.67 5.61
C ALA A 37 -5.89 12.09 6.19
N LYS A 38 -6.57 12.23 7.34
CA LYS A 38 -6.81 13.53 7.97
C LYS A 38 -5.50 14.21 8.44
N PRO A 39 -4.68 13.59 9.31
CA PRO A 39 -3.40 14.18 9.71
C PRO A 39 -2.44 14.31 8.54
N ALA A 40 -2.40 13.36 7.59
CA ALA A 40 -1.53 13.43 6.42
C ALA A 40 -1.84 14.65 5.52
N LEU A 41 -3.12 14.87 5.19
CA LEU A 41 -3.54 16.03 4.40
C LEU A 41 -3.26 17.34 5.16
N PHE A 42 -3.55 17.36 6.46
CA PHE A 42 -3.36 18.54 7.29
C PHE A 42 -1.89 18.96 7.37
N ILE A 43 -0.96 18.02 7.66
CA ILE A 43 0.46 18.36 7.75
C ILE A 43 1.04 18.73 6.39
N GLY A 44 0.68 18.02 5.32
CA GLY A 44 1.18 18.30 3.97
C GLY A 44 0.76 19.69 3.48
N THR A 45 -0.54 20.01 3.60
CA THR A 45 -1.06 21.34 3.23
C THR A 45 -0.49 22.45 4.10
N THR A 46 -0.30 22.21 5.40
CA THR A 46 0.33 23.17 6.32
C THR A 46 1.78 23.46 5.92
N MET A 47 2.56 22.44 5.57
CA MET A 47 3.94 22.62 5.13
C MET A 47 4.01 23.44 3.82
N PHE A 48 3.16 23.15 2.84
CA PHE A 48 3.09 23.96 1.61
C PHE A 48 2.72 25.42 1.88
N MET A 49 1.75 25.66 2.77
CA MET A 49 1.37 27.03 3.15
C MET A 49 2.54 27.77 3.81
N ILE A 50 3.26 27.13 4.72
CA ILE A 50 4.43 27.75 5.39
C ILE A 50 5.52 28.11 4.38
N ILE A 51 5.86 27.19 3.46
CA ILE A 51 6.87 27.43 2.43
C ILE A 51 6.41 28.54 1.47
N GLY A 52 5.16 28.50 1.01
CA GLY A 52 4.61 29.53 0.10
C GLY A 52 4.56 30.92 0.74
N ILE A 53 4.13 31.01 2.01
CA ILE A 53 4.14 32.27 2.77
C ILE A 53 5.58 32.80 2.91
N TYR A 54 6.54 31.92 3.19
CA TYR A 54 7.95 32.32 3.30
C TYR A 54 8.51 32.86 1.98
N TYR A 55 8.21 32.21 0.85
CA TYR A 55 8.57 32.69 -0.49
C TYR A 55 7.96 34.08 -0.76
N ALA A 56 6.69 34.27 -0.43
CA ALA A 56 6.00 35.56 -0.61
C ALA A 56 6.58 36.68 0.25
N ILE A 57 6.94 36.41 1.51
CA ILE A 57 7.53 37.40 2.42
C ILE A 57 8.95 37.79 1.98
N MET A 58 9.75 36.81 1.54
CA MET A 58 11.13 37.04 1.11
C MET A 58 11.25 37.57 -0.32
N GLY A 59 10.13 37.63 -1.07
CA GLY A 59 10.11 38.09 -2.46
C GLY A 59 10.88 37.16 -3.40
N TYR A 60 10.95 35.86 -3.08
CA TYR A 60 11.59 34.87 -3.95
C TYR A 60 10.75 34.58 -5.20
N ASP A 61 11.40 34.11 -6.26
CA ASP A 61 10.71 33.70 -7.48
C ASP A 61 9.87 32.44 -7.20
N ASN A 62 8.56 32.57 -7.33
CA ASN A 62 7.61 31.49 -7.07
C ASN A 62 7.66 30.40 -8.15
N LYS A 63 8.22 30.67 -9.34
CA LYS A 63 8.24 29.69 -10.45
C LYS A 63 8.91 28.38 -10.08
N SER A 64 9.96 28.44 -9.27
CA SER A 64 10.64 27.21 -8.82
C SER A 64 9.75 26.41 -7.86
N LEU A 65 9.04 27.09 -6.94
CA LEU A 65 8.11 26.44 -6.01
C LEU A 65 6.88 25.88 -6.73
N GLU A 66 6.30 26.63 -7.67
CA GLU A 66 5.17 26.20 -8.48
C GLU A 66 5.50 24.93 -9.27
N HIS A 67 6.70 24.86 -9.86
CA HIS A 67 7.14 23.69 -10.61
C HIS A 67 7.28 22.44 -9.73
N GLU A 68 7.87 22.56 -8.54
CA GLU A 68 8.00 21.42 -7.61
C GLU A 68 6.63 20.94 -7.09
N VAL A 69 5.71 21.88 -6.83
CA VAL A 69 4.33 21.54 -6.44
C VAL A 69 3.58 20.85 -7.59
N GLU A 70 3.78 21.30 -8.83
CA GLU A 70 3.20 20.67 -10.02
C GLU A 70 3.68 19.22 -10.17
N ILE A 71 4.99 18.98 -10.07
CA ILE A 71 5.57 17.63 -10.13
C ILE A 71 4.97 16.75 -9.04
N LEU A 72 4.90 17.23 -7.79
CA LEU A 72 4.36 16.43 -6.70
C LEU A 72 2.88 16.10 -6.90
N ILE A 73 2.07 17.07 -7.34
CA ILE A 73 0.65 16.84 -7.60
C ILE A 73 0.48 15.82 -8.73
N LEU A 74 1.30 15.90 -9.78
CA LEU A 74 1.31 14.93 -10.87
C LEU A 74 1.68 13.51 -10.36
N GLU A 75 2.73 13.37 -9.56
CA GLU A 75 3.11 12.08 -8.96
C GLU A 75 2.00 11.49 -8.09
N ILE A 76 1.37 12.32 -7.23
CA ILE A 76 0.24 11.90 -6.41
C ILE A 76 -0.94 11.48 -7.28
N ALA A 77 -1.25 12.23 -8.34
CA ALA A 77 -2.33 11.93 -9.26
C ALA A 77 -2.09 10.62 -10.03
N GLU A 78 -0.87 10.40 -10.49
CA GLU A 78 -0.46 9.16 -11.17
C GLU A 78 -0.69 7.94 -10.26
N ILE A 79 -0.16 7.98 -9.03
CA ILE A 79 -0.35 6.91 -8.04
C ILE A 79 -1.84 6.74 -7.71
N PHE A 80 -2.58 7.84 -7.52
CA PHE A 80 -4.00 7.80 -7.21
C PHE A 80 -4.82 7.13 -8.32
N PHE A 81 -4.68 7.59 -9.57
CA PHE A 81 -5.44 7.01 -10.70
C PHE A 81 -5.03 5.57 -10.97
N PHE A 82 -3.75 5.26 -10.81
CA PHE A 82 -3.24 3.89 -10.91
C PHE A 82 -3.88 2.97 -9.88
N LEU A 83 -3.82 3.33 -8.59
CA LEU A 83 -4.42 2.56 -7.49
C LEU A 83 -5.93 2.50 -7.61
N PHE A 84 -6.59 3.57 -8.05
CA PHE A 84 -8.04 3.61 -8.20
C PHE A 84 -8.52 2.54 -9.19
N VAL A 85 -7.87 2.43 -10.35
CA VAL A 85 -8.19 1.40 -11.35
C VAL A 85 -7.84 0.00 -10.82
N ALA A 86 -6.67 -0.17 -10.20
CA ALA A 86 -6.25 -1.45 -9.64
C ALA A 86 -7.22 -1.97 -8.56
N MET A 87 -7.56 -1.13 -7.59
CA MET A 87 -8.50 -1.47 -6.51
C MET A 87 -9.90 -1.75 -7.04
N THR A 88 -10.38 -0.99 -8.03
CA THR A 88 -11.68 -1.24 -8.68
C THR A 88 -11.72 -2.60 -9.37
N TYR A 89 -10.64 -2.98 -10.06
CA TYR A 89 -10.53 -4.30 -10.70
C TYR A 89 -10.59 -5.43 -9.67
N ILE A 90 -9.96 -5.25 -8.51
CA ILE A 90 -9.98 -6.22 -7.42
C ILE A 90 -11.32 -6.34 -6.78
N GLU A 91 -11.94 -5.23 -6.40
CA GLU A 91 -13.26 -5.25 -5.80
C GLU A 91 -14.28 -5.91 -6.76
N SER A 92 -14.19 -5.60 -8.06
CA SER A 92 -15.00 -6.26 -9.09
C SER A 92 -14.74 -7.77 -9.19
N SER A 93 -13.49 -8.22 -9.00
CA SER A 93 -13.12 -9.63 -9.05
C SER A 93 -13.63 -10.40 -7.82
N ILE A 94 -13.61 -9.75 -6.65
CA ILE A 94 -14.19 -10.26 -5.40
C ILE A 94 -15.70 -10.37 -5.56
N GLU A 95 -16.38 -9.31 -6.01
CA GLU A 95 -17.84 -9.27 -6.21
C GLU A 95 -18.32 -10.34 -7.20
N ARG A 96 -17.54 -10.61 -8.25
CA ARG A 96 -17.85 -11.66 -9.24
C ARG A 96 -17.53 -13.09 -8.75
N GLY A 97 -17.02 -13.26 -7.53
CA GLY A 97 -16.71 -14.57 -6.96
C GLY A 97 -15.55 -15.29 -7.67
N VAL A 98 -14.62 -14.56 -8.30
CA VAL A 98 -13.46 -15.15 -8.99
C VAL A 98 -12.63 -16.01 -8.03
N PHE A 99 -12.46 -15.51 -6.80
CA PHE A 99 -11.72 -16.21 -5.75
C PHE A 99 -12.49 -17.40 -5.17
N ASP A 100 -13.81 -17.34 -5.11
CA ASP A 100 -14.65 -18.49 -4.73
C ASP A 100 -14.60 -19.60 -5.77
N ALA A 101 -14.60 -19.24 -7.06
CA ALA A 101 -14.40 -20.19 -8.16
C ALA A 101 -13.01 -20.84 -8.08
N LEU A 102 -11.97 -20.05 -7.78
CA LEU A 102 -10.61 -20.56 -7.55
C LEU A 102 -10.58 -21.55 -6.37
N LYS A 103 -11.19 -21.18 -5.24
CA LYS A 103 -11.32 -22.04 -4.05
C LYS A 103 -12.00 -23.35 -4.40
N TYR A 104 -13.16 -23.30 -5.05
CA TYR A 104 -13.90 -24.50 -5.47
C TYR A 104 -13.05 -25.38 -6.40
N ASN A 105 -12.33 -24.78 -7.34
CA ASN A 105 -11.46 -25.52 -8.27
C ASN A 105 -10.31 -26.25 -7.56
N LEU A 106 -9.70 -25.62 -6.54
CA LEU A 106 -8.61 -26.23 -5.78
C LEU A 106 -9.10 -27.35 -4.86
N VAL A 107 -10.24 -27.14 -4.19
CA VAL A 107 -10.85 -28.12 -3.27
C VAL A 107 -11.36 -29.35 -4.04
N SER A 108 -12.01 -29.15 -5.19
CA SER A 108 -12.64 -30.23 -5.96
C SER A 108 -11.65 -31.18 -6.67
N LYS A 109 -10.38 -30.80 -6.81
CA LYS A 109 -9.38 -31.59 -7.57
C LYS A 109 -8.68 -32.69 -6.77
N GLY A 110 -8.95 -32.83 -5.48
CA GLY A 110 -8.40 -33.92 -4.66
C GLY A 110 -6.87 -33.94 -4.60
N TYR A 111 -6.22 -32.78 -4.63
CA TYR A 111 -4.76 -32.68 -4.61
C TYR A 111 -4.17 -33.11 -3.27
N SER A 112 -2.99 -33.74 -3.32
CA SER A 112 -2.19 -33.99 -2.11
C SER A 112 -1.76 -32.68 -1.43
N TYR A 113 -1.53 -32.72 -0.11
CA TYR A 113 -1.05 -31.57 0.67
C TYR A 113 0.22 -30.93 0.08
N ARG A 114 1.19 -31.75 -0.35
CA ARG A 114 2.43 -31.23 -0.97
C ARG A 114 2.16 -30.46 -2.27
N LYS A 115 1.20 -30.93 -3.07
CA LYS A 115 0.80 -30.26 -4.31
C LYS A 115 0.03 -28.98 -4.02
N LEU A 116 -0.87 -28.99 -3.04
CA LEU A 116 -1.59 -27.80 -2.59
C LEU A 116 -0.63 -26.72 -2.11
N PHE A 117 0.35 -27.07 -1.27
CA PHE A 117 1.38 -26.15 -0.77
C PHE A 117 2.04 -25.35 -1.91
N TRP A 118 2.52 -26.04 -2.95
CA TRP A 118 3.19 -25.39 -4.08
C TRP A 118 2.24 -24.59 -4.95
N ILE A 119 1.05 -25.11 -5.22
CA ILE A 119 0.05 -24.40 -6.04
C ILE A 119 -0.40 -23.13 -5.36
N THR A 120 -0.73 -23.17 -4.06
CA THR A 120 -1.20 -21.97 -3.35
C THR A 120 -0.09 -20.94 -3.18
N GLY A 121 1.16 -21.35 -2.96
CA GLY A 121 2.29 -20.41 -2.94
C GLY A 121 2.51 -19.76 -4.31
N PHE A 122 2.49 -20.55 -5.38
CA PHE A 122 2.61 -20.02 -6.74
C PHE A 122 1.46 -19.06 -7.08
N LEU A 123 0.22 -19.44 -6.78
CA LEU A 123 -0.94 -18.58 -6.96
C LEU A 123 -0.84 -17.30 -6.13
N ALA A 124 -0.39 -17.38 -4.88
CA ALA A 124 -0.18 -16.21 -4.03
C ALA A 124 0.76 -15.21 -4.69
N PHE A 125 1.89 -15.68 -5.22
CA PHE A 125 2.86 -14.82 -5.90
C PHE A 125 2.27 -14.07 -7.10
N PHE A 126 1.42 -14.70 -7.91
CA PHE A 126 0.85 -14.04 -9.10
C PHE A 126 -0.43 -13.26 -8.83
N ILE A 127 -1.19 -13.63 -7.81
CA ILE A 127 -2.43 -12.94 -7.43
C ILE A 127 -2.11 -11.66 -6.64
N SER A 128 -1.10 -11.69 -5.76
CA SER A 128 -0.74 -10.56 -4.88
C SER A 128 -0.38 -9.25 -5.57
N PRO A 129 0.34 -9.24 -6.72
CA PRO A 129 0.48 -8.07 -7.57
C PRO A 129 -0.81 -7.33 -7.83
N VAL A 130 -1.91 -8.06 -7.99
CA VAL A 130 -3.18 -7.49 -8.39
C VAL A 130 -4.05 -7.26 -7.17
N ALA A 131 -4.17 -8.26 -6.27
CA ALA A 131 -5.22 -8.37 -5.27
C ALA A 131 -4.83 -7.97 -3.86
N ASP A 132 -3.79 -7.15 -3.69
CA ASP A 132 -3.21 -6.76 -2.40
C ASP A 132 -2.72 -7.94 -1.54
N ASN A 133 -1.67 -7.70 -0.74
CA ASN A 133 -0.96 -8.74 0.01
C ASN A 133 -1.86 -9.42 1.06
N LEU A 134 -2.64 -8.63 1.80
CA LEU A 134 -3.50 -9.13 2.87
C LEU A 134 -4.66 -9.96 2.30
N THR A 135 -5.36 -9.44 1.30
CA THR A 135 -6.50 -10.10 0.66
C THR A 135 -6.06 -11.42 0.00
N THR A 136 -4.94 -11.42 -0.72
CA THR A 136 -4.38 -12.65 -1.31
C THR A 136 -4.07 -13.71 -0.25
N ALA A 137 -3.42 -13.30 0.85
CA ALA A 137 -3.06 -14.21 1.93
C ALA A 137 -4.30 -14.78 2.64
N LEU A 138 -5.31 -13.97 2.92
CA LEU A 138 -6.55 -14.40 3.55
C LEU A 138 -7.33 -15.38 2.68
N ILE A 139 -7.49 -15.08 1.39
CA ILE A 139 -8.24 -15.92 0.45
C ILE A 139 -7.60 -17.31 0.38
N LEU A 140 -6.31 -17.38 0.08
CA LEU A 140 -5.64 -18.66 -0.12
C LEU A 140 -5.49 -19.44 1.19
N SER A 141 -5.30 -18.75 2.32
CA SER A 141 -5.33 -19.40 3.64
C SER A 141 -6.72 -19.99 3.94
N THR A 142 -7.79 -19.29 3.57
CA THR A 142 -9.16 -19.80 3.69
C THR A 142 -9.40 -21.04 2.82
N VAL A 143 -8.82 -21.10 1.62
CA VAL A 143 -8.84 -22.32 0.78
C VAL A 143 -8.25 -23.49 1.55
N LEU A 144 -7.06 -23.32 2.14
CA LEU A 144 -6.37 -24.40 2.85
C LEU A 144 -7.13 -24.88 4.09
N ILE A 145 -7.67 -23.95 4.89
CA ILE A 145 -8.49 -24.27 6.06
C ILE A 145 -9.77 -25.02 5.65
N THR A 146 -10.36 -24.67 4.51
CA THR A 146 -11.55 -25.36 3.99
C THR A 146 -11.25 -26.81 3.58
N ILE A 147 -10.02 -27.09 3.12
CA ILE A 147 -9.60 -28.46 2.75
C ILE A 147 -9.40 -29.32 4.00
N ASP A 148 -8.67 -28.81 4.99
CA ASP A 148 -8.42 -29.53 6.25
C ASP A 148 -8.09 -28.54 7.37
N ASN A 149 -8.99 -28.42 8.35
CA ASN A 149 -8.84 -27.49 9.47
C ASN A 149 -8.14 -28.09 10.70
N LYS A 150 -7.76 -29.38 10.69
CA LYS A 150 -7.15 -30.06 11.85
C LYS A 150 -5.65 -30.31 11.65
N ASN A 151 -5.18 -30.36 10.41
CA ASN A 151 -3.80 -30.67 10.11
C ASN A 151 -2.88 -29.44 10.22
N HIS A 152 -2.56 -29.04 11.46
CA HIS A 152 -1.64 -27.93 11.73
C HIS A 152 -0.26 -28.10 11.10
N LYS A 153 0.21 -29.35 10.94
CA LYS A 153 1.50 -29.66 10.30
C LYS A 153 1.53 -29.29 8.81
N PHE A 154 0.38 -29.23 8.17
CA PHE A 154 0.22 -28.74 6.80
C PHE A 154 -0.15 -27.26 6.76
N LEU A 155 -1.12 -26.84 7.58
CA LEU A 155 -1.66 -25.48 7.55
C LEU A 155 -0.63 -24.41 7.88
N VAL A 156 0.17 -24.59 8.94
CA VAL A 156 1.11 -23.56 9.40
C VAL A 156 2.21 -23.30 8.36
N PRO A 157 2.94 -24.30 7.84
CA PRO A 157 3.93 -24.07 6.79
C PRO A 157 3.31 -23.49 5.51
N SER A 158 2.09 -23.92 5.16
CA SER A 158 1.43 -23.45 3.94
C SER A 158 0.96 -22.01 4.06
N ALA A 159 0.49 -21.58 5.24
CA ALA A 159 0.16 -20.18 5.51
C ALA A 159 1.41 -19.29 5.44
N ILE A 160 2.53 -19.73 6.03
CA ILE A 160 3.82 -19.03 5.93
C ILE A 160 4.25 -18.91 4.45
N ASN A 161 4.13 -20.00 3.68
CA ASN A 161 4.44 -20.00 2.26
C ASN A 161 3.57 -19.02 1.47
N ILE A 162 2.25 -19.01 1.71
CA ILE A 162 1.31 -18.07 1.08
C ILE A 162 1.68 -16.63 1.42
N VAL A 163 1.90 -16.29 2.70
CA VAL A 163 2.25 -14.93 3.11
C VAL A 163 3.57 -14.48 2.51
N THR A 164 4.59 -15.35 2.55
CA THR A 164 5.91 -15.04 1.97
C THR A 164 5.81 -14.83 0.46
N ALA A 165 5.07 -15.71 -0.24
CA ALA A 165 4.89 -15.61 -1.68
C ALA A 165 4.02 -14.41 -2.08
N ALA A 166 2.98 -14.08 -1.30
CA ALA A 166 2.15 -12.90 -1.52
C ALA A 166 2.99 -11.63 -1.41
N ASN A 167 3.75 -11.46 -0.33
CA ASN A 167 4.61 -10.29 -0.15
C ASN A 167 5.68 -10.19 -1.26
N ALA A 168 6.29 -11.32 -1.63
CA ALA A 168 7.25 -11.36 -2.73
C ALA A 168 6.61 -11.00 -4.09
N GLY A 169 5.38 -11.46 -4.33
CA GLY A 169 4.60 -11.10 -5.51
C GLY A 169 4.23 -9.63 -5.52
N GLY A 170 3.79 -9.09 -4.38
CA GLY A 170 3.49 -7.68 -4.19
C GLY A 170 4.69 -6.81 -4.58
N ALA A 171 5.85 -7.06 -3.97
CA ALA A 171 7.08 -6.32 -4.25
C ALA A 171 7.65 -6.53 -5.67
N TRP A 172 7.31 -7.63 -6.34
CA TRP A 172 7.75 -7.90 -7.71
C TRP A 172 7.03 -7.05 -8.76
N SER A 173 5.86 -6.51 -8.43
CA SER A 173 4.97 -5.84 -9.37
C SER A 173 4.82 -4.35 -9.06
N PRO A 174 4.71 -3.46 -10.06
CA PRO A 174 4.37 -2.06 -9.82
C PRO A 174 2.94 -1.89 -9.25
N PHE A 175 2.09 -2.93 -9.34
CA PHE A 175 0.72 -2.94 -8.83
C PHE A 175 0.60 -3.43 -7.38
N GLY A 176 1.60 -4.18 -6.91
CA GLY A 176 1.59 -4.76 -5.58
C GLY A 176 2.08 -3.77 -4.52
N ASP A 177 1.73 -4.05 -3.29
CA ASP A 177 2.00 -3.28 -2.07
C ASP A 177 3.14 -2.25 -2.18
N ILE A 178 2.77 -0.97 -2.31
CA ILE A 178 3.67 0.18 -2.41
C ILE A 178 4.49 0.35 -1.11
N THR A 179 4.15 -0.39 -0.04
CA THR A 179 4.76 -0.26 1.29
C THR A 179 5.87 -1.26 1.62
N THR A 180 6.29 -2.13 0.69
CA THR A 180 7.49 -2.98 0.90
C THR A 180 8.78 -2.21 0.64
#